data_AF-A0A960MR25-F1
#
_entry.id   AF-A0A960MR25-F1
#
_cell.length_a   1.000
_cell.length_b   1.000
_cell.length_c   1.000
_cell.angle_alpha   90.00
_cell.angle_beta   90.00
_cell.angle_gamma   90.00
#
_symmetry.space_group_name_H-M   'P 1'
#
loop_
_entity.id
_entity.type
_entity.pdbx_description
1 polymer ?
#
loop_
_entity_poly.entity_id
_entity_poly.type
_entity_poly.pdbx_seq_one_letter_code
_entity_poly.pdbx_strand_id
1 'polypeptide(L)' 'HDMVERTARMEHKVIPDWIDYQQVRGLKREAQLKLDQIRPQTLGQAGRVSGITPADLALLAVWIERGLTASNPTTDSTNP' A
#
# COMPACT_ATOMS: atom_id res chain seq x y z
N HIS A 1 17.44 17.27 6.08
CA HIS A 1 17.32 15.87 6.55
C HIS A 1 15.82 15.60 6.65
N ASP A 2 15.14 15.34 5.52
CA ASP A 2 13.67 15.45 5.42
C ASP A 2 12.98 14.14 4.97
N MET A 3 13.77 13.08 4.71
CA MET A 3 13.25 11.82 4.15
C MET A 3 12.60 10.90 5.19
N VAL A 4 12.81 11.16 6.48
CA VAL A 4 12.45 10.22 7.56
C VAL A 4 10.98 10.36 7.98
N GLU A 5 10.42 11.57 8.00
CA GLU A 5 9.05 11.79 8.50
C GLU A 5 7.95 11.38 7.51
N ARG A 6 8.21 11.47 6.21
CA ARG A 6 7.23 11.07 5.19
C ARG A 6 7.07 9.56 5.10
N THR A 7 8.10 8.82 5.49
CA THR A 7 8.11 7.35 5.51
C THR A 7 7.22 6.81 6.64
N ALA A 8 7.26 7.42 7.83
CA ALA A 8 6.49 6.97 9.00
C ALA A 8 4.96 7.01 8.80
N ARG A 9 4.45 7.98 8.03
CA ARG A 9 3.01 8.08 7.76
C ARG A 9 2.50 7.03 6.77
N MET A 10 3.39 6.45 5.97
CA MET A 10 3.05 5.38 5.02
C MET A 10 3.12 3.98 5.66
N GLU A 11 3.86 3.81 6.76
CA GLU A 11 4.02 2.50 7.41
C GLU A 11 2.71 1.94 7.98
N HIS A 12 1.79 2.81 8.42
CA HIS A 12 0.50 2.40 9.01
C HIS A 12 -0.65 2.26 8.00
N LYS A 13 -0.45 2.57 6.71
CA LYS A 13 -1.52 2.32 5.74
C LYS A 13 -1.67 0.81 5.52
N VAL A 14 -2.81 0.29 5.94
CA VAL A 14 -3.23 -1.08 5.68
C VAL A 14 -3.50 -1.24 4.20
N ILE A 15 -2.95 -2.30 3.62
CA ILE A 15 -3.28 -2.70 2.26
C ILE A 15 -4.46 -3.68 2.36
N PRO A 16 -5.60 -3.36 1.74
CA PRO A 16 -6.73 -4.28 1.76
C PRO A 16 -6.43 -5.57 1.01
N ASP A 17 -6.86 -6.71 1.53
CA ASP A 17 -6.67 -8.04 0.89
C ASP A 17 -7.36 -8.18 -0.47
N TRP A 18 -8.35 -7.33 -0.76
CA TRP A 18 -9.03 -7.28 -2.05
C TRP A 18 -8.26 -6.50 -3.12
N ILE A 19 -7.10 -5.92 -2.77
CA ILE A 19 -6.30 -5.16 -3.72
C ILE A 19 -5.78 -6.07 -4.84
N ASP A 20 -5.85 -5.58 -6.07
CA ASP A 20 -5.27 -6.26 -7.22
C ASP A 20 -4.02 -5.51 -7.68
N TYR A 21 -2.85 -5.99 -7.26
CA TYR A 21 -1.56 -5.39 -7.63
C TYR A 21 -1.33 -5.40 -9.15
N GLN A 22 -1.93 -6.33 -9.89
CA GLN A 22 -1.80 -6.39 -11.34
C GLN A 22 -2.53 -5.25 -12.04
N GLN A 23 -3.55 -4.68 -11.40
CA GLN A 23 -4.30 -3.54 -11.93
C GLN A 23 -3.68 -2.18 -11.60
N VAL A 24 -2.63 -2.15 -10.78
CA VAL A 24 -1.91 -0.91 -10.48
C VAL A 24 -1.06 -0.52 -11.69
N ARG A 25 -1.62 0.37 -12.52
CA ARG A 25 -0.90 0.94 -13.66
C ARG A 25 0.26 1.79 -13.17
N GLY A 26 1.47 1.46 -13.62
CA GLY A 26 2.72 2.14 -13.24
C GLY A 26 3.65 1.26 -12.40
N LEU A 27 3.13 0.21 -11.74
CA LEU A 27 3.96 -0.79 -11.08
C LEU A 27 4.64 -1.68 -12.13
N LYS A 28 5.94 -1.95 -11.93
CA LYS A 28 6.66 -2.93 -12.75
C LYS A 28 6.09 -4.33 -12.55
N ARG A 29 6.09 -5.16 -13.59
CA ARG A 29 5.59 -6.54 -13.50
C ARG A 29 6.28 -7.36 -12.40
N GLU A 30 7.59 -7.18 -12.22
CA GLU A 30 8.33 -7.82 -11.12
C GLU A 30 7.85 -7.35 -9.74
N ALA A 31 7.57 -6.05 -9.59
CA ALA A 31 7.05 -5.48 -8.36
C ALA A 31 5.63 -6.02 -8.08
N GLN A 32 4.76 -6.09 -9.08
CA GLN A 32 3.43 -6.69 -8.96
C GLN A 32 3.51 -8.15 -8.50
N LEU A 33 4.36 -8.96 -9.15
CA LEU A 33 4.56 -10.37 -8.79
C LEU A 33 5.13 -10.56 -7.39
N LYS A 34 6.03 -9.68 -6.95
CA LYS A 34 6.59 -9.74 -5.59
C LYS A 34 5.57 -9.34 -4.54
N LEU A 35 4.81 -8.26 -4.77
CA LEU A 35 3.76 -7.81 -3.88
C LEU A 35 2.63 -8.83 -3.79
N ASP A 36 2.24 -9.44 -4.91
CA ASP A 36 1.20 -10.48 -4.94
C ASP A 36 1.66 -11.79 -4.27
N GLN A 37 2.94 -12.18 -4.41
CA GLN A 37 3.50 -13.34 -3.70
C GLN A 37 3.64 -13.11 -2.19
N ILE A 38 4.11 -11.93 -1.79
CA ILE A 38 4.38 -11.61 -0.38
C ILE A 38 3.10 -11.22 0.36
N ARG A 39 2.14 -10.61 -0.35
CA ARG A 39 0.92 -10.00 0.18
C ARG A 39 1.18 -9.21 1.47
N PRO A 40 1.95 -8.12 1.39
CA PRO A 40 2.19 -7.27 2.55
C PRO A 40 0.86 -6.72 3.07
N GLN A 41 0.66 -6.79 4.38
CA GLN A 41 -0.54 -6.26 5.02
C GLN A 41 -0.51 -4.74 5.14
N THR A 42 0.67 -4.12 5.02
CA THR A 42 0.85 -2.68 5.10
C THR A 42 1.82 -2.17 4.04
N LEU A 43 1.68 -0.89 3.69
CA LEU A 43 2.62 -0.20 2.80
C LEU A 43 4.05 -0.19 3.35
N GLY A 44 4.22 -0.17 4.67
CA GLY A 44 5.54 -0.32 5.31
C GLY A 44 6.19 -1.67 5.01
N GLN A 45 5.42 -2.76 5.06
CA GLN A 45 5.92 -4.09 4.68
C GLN A 45 6.23 -4.17 3.18
N ALA A 46 5.38 -3.60 2.32
CA ALA A 46 5.62 -3.53 0.89
C ALA A 46 6.95 -2.82 0.57
N GLY A 47 7.31 -1.77 1.32
CA GLY A 47 8.55 -1.02 1.12
C GLY A 47 9.82 -1.77 1.53
N ARG A 48 9.70 -2.82 2.33
CA ARG A 48 10.82 -3.70 2.71
C ARG A 48 11.06 -4.81 1.70
N VAL A 49 10.18 -4.97 0.71
CA VAL A 49 10.32 -5.96 -0.34
C VAL A 49 11.45 -5.57 -1.28
N SER A 50 12.41 -6.49 -1.45
CA SER A 50 13.57 -6.25 -2.31
C SER A 50 13.15 -6.02 -3.76
N GLY A 51 13.50 -4.84 -4.31
CA GLY A 51 13.14 -4.43 -5.66
C GLY A 51 11.85 -3.62 -5.76
N ILE A 52 11.22 -3.26 -4.65
CA ILE A 52 10.19 -2.21 -4.60
C ILE A 52 10.87 -0.86 -4.39
N THR A 53 10.54 0.12 -5.23
CA THR A 53 11.06 1.49 -5.10
C THR A 53 10.09 2.37 -4.30
N PRO A 54 10.57 3.49 -3.72
CA PRO A 54 9.66 4.46 -3.08
C PRO A 54 8.61 5.03 -4.05
N ALA A 55 8.89 5.06 -5.36
CA ALA A 55 7.91 5.46 -6.36
C ALA A 55 6.76 4.44 -6.51
N ASP A 56 7.09 3.15 -6.47
CA ASP A 56 6.11 2.06 -6.49
C ASP A 56 5.19 2.11 -5.26
N LEU A 57 5.74 2.41 -4.08
CA LEU A 57 4.95 2.60 -2.85
C LEU A 57 4.01 3.79 -2.93
N ALA A 58 4.48 4.91 -3.48
CA ALA A 58 3.64 6.09 -3.68
C ALA A 58 2.49 5.79 -4.65
N LEU A 59 2.76 5.11 -5.75
CA LEU A 59 1.74 4.65 -6.70
C LEU A 59 0.70 3.74 -6.03
N LEU A 60 1.16 2.75 -5.27
CA LEU A 60 0.30 1.83 -4.54
C LEU A 60 -0.57 2.57 -3.51
N ALA A 61 0.00 3.50 -2.76
CA ALA A 61 -0.71 4.30 -1.77
C ALA A 61 -1.81 5.16 -2.38
N VAL A 62 -1.54 5.77 -3.54
CA VAL A 62 -2.53 6.54 -4.31
C VAL A 62 -3.60 5.62 -4.89
N TRP A 63 -3.22 4.44 -5.38
CA TRP A 63 -4.17 3.47 -5.94
C TRP A 63 -5.14 2.96 -4.88
N ILE A 64 -4.64 2.60 -3.70
CA ILE A 64 -5.47 2.21 -2.54
C ILE A 64 -6.41 3.35 -2.15
N GLU A 65 -5.92 4.59 -2.07
CA GLU A 65 -6.76 5.74 -1.70
C GLU A 65 -7.89 6.01 -2.71
N ARG A 66 -7.62 5.79 -4.00
CA ARG A 66 -8.62 5.91 -5.08
C ARG A 66 -9.57 4.72 -5.16
N GLY A 67 -9.13 3.52 -4.78
CA GLY A 67 -9.97 2.32 -4.73
C GLY A 67 -10.84 2.24 -3.47
N LEU A 68 -10.35 2.77 -2.35
CA LEU A 68 -11.06 2.78 -1.06
C LEU A 68 -12.32 3.64 -1.09
N THR A 69 -12.42 4.61 -2.00
CA THR A 69 -13.62 5.46 -2.15
C THR A 69 -14.86 4.71 -2.67
N ALA A 70 -14.76 3.43 -3.06
CA ALA A 70 -15.89 2.69 -3.62
C ALA A 70 -16.75 1.90 -2.60
N SER A 71 -16.28 1.56 -1.39
CA SER A 71 -17.13 0.85 -0.41
C SER A 71 -16.51 0.68 0.99
N ASN A 72 -16.81 1.60 1.91
CA ASN A 72 -17.62 1.40 3.14
C ASN A 72 -17.11 2.24 4.35
N PRO A 73 -17.96 3.10 4.95
CA PRO A 73 -17.68 3.80 6.20
C PRO A 73 -18.03 2.93 7.42
N THR A 74 -17.10 2.18 8.01
CA THR A 74 -17.32 1.58 9.35
C THR A 74 -16.01 1.22 10.05
N THR A 75 -15.29 2.22 10.55
CA THR A 75 -14.49 2.03 11.78
C THR A 75 -14.74 3.23 12.69
N ASP A 76 -16.02 3.45 12.98
CA ASP A 76 -16.48 3.93 14.27
C ASP A 76 -17.14 2.73 14.94
N SER A 77 -16.41 2.06 15.83
CA SER A 77 -16.99 1.17 16.83
C SER A 77 -16.05 1.18 18.03
N THR A 78 -16.29 2.18 18.88
CA THR A 78 -16.58 1.99 20.30
C THR A 78 -15.63 1.07 21.09
N ASN A 79 -14.73 1.73 21.82
CA ASN A 79 -14.61 1.70 23.29
C ASN A 79 -15.05 0.43 24.05
N PRO A 80 -14.24 -0.01 25.02
CA PRO A 80 -14.73 -0.25 26.38
C PRO A 80 -14.43 0.94 27.30
#